data_AF-L7VU95-F1
#
_entry.id   AF-L7VU95-F1
#
_cell.length_a   1.000
_cell.length_b   1.000
_cell.length_c   1.000
_cell.angle_alpha   90.00
_cell.angle_beta   90.00
_cell.angle_gamma   90.00
#
_symmetry.space_group_name_H-M   'P 1'
#
loop_
_entity.id
_entity.type
_entity.pdbx_description
1 polymer ?
#
loop_
_entity_poly.entity_id
_entity_poly.type
_entity_poly.pdbx_seq_one_letter_code
_entity_poly.pdbx_strand_id
1 'polypeptide(L)'
;MDPARILTNFGDPAAWPNGRADLTLGTRFNSCSWPIWSERADKANRHLILWRNPQHVDSPGRWHGVDEWLRKPGQSSREWAAVPLRVPWGNGWGGDQGTSDNGCIVELADGSRLEIQGLSPVNIVDAVLINLRAGKTVARTSHYRADCVVHRRPGVEPKSAMGPKWRSDGLLRPDHLRQLIVEELALTVFPLQFGPNGRAVDGGWVESPGAEIPFRTDVKRAGDDERLFPCFQAFRLEILDAEIEAWISAVKTPASLVESRRWLARNLRGWAADTDRPATPRPTMRAVMSGTGGTNINSVGDRNPRVKAQWAACGVTSDAIARRLGDRILEYGELVAA
;
A
#
# COMPACT_ATOMS: atom_id res chain seq x y z
N MET A 1 11.87 14.81 -17.82
CA MET A 1 10.72 15.66 -17.40
C MET A 1 10.71 15.73 -15.88
N ASP A 2 10.24 16.82 -15.27
CA ASP A 2 10.13 16.93 -13.79
C ASP A 2 9.22 15.81 -13.22
N PRO A 3 9.61 15.08 -12.16
CA PRO A 3 8.83 13.98 -11.61
C PRO A 3 7.40 14.34 -11.23
N ALA A 4 7.13 15.55 -10.73
CA ALA A 4 5.77 15.94 -10.38
C ALA A 4 4.92 16.13 -11.62
N ARG A 5 5.45 16.78 -12.67
CA ARG A 5 4.78 16.84 -13.99
C ARG A 5 4.56 15.47 -14.60
N ILE A 6 5.49 14.52 -14.42
CA ILE A 6 5.28 13.14 -14.86
C ILE A 6 4.11 12.52 -14.09
N LEU A 7 4.07 12.62 -12.76
CA LEU A 7 2.99 12.04 -11.95
C LEU A 7 1.63 12.64 -12.31
N THR A 8 1.57 13.96 -12.52
CA THR A 8 0.34 14.63 -12.94
C THR A 8 -0.12 14.16 -14.34
N ASN A 9 0.77 14.01 -15.32
CA ASN A 9 0.37 13.72 -16.70
C ASN A 9 0.25 12.22 -17.02
N PHE A 10 0.91 11.35 -16.27
CA PHE A 10 0.97 9.91 -16.52
C PHE A 10 0.59 9.08 -15.30
N GLY A 11 0.10 9.70 -14.23
CA GLY A 11 -0.36 9.03 -13.00
C GLY A 11 -1.48 8.03 -13.21
N ASP A 12 -2.35 8.29 -14.20
CA ASP A 12 -3.41 7.40 -14.66
C ASP A 12 -2.93 6.55 -15.84
N PRO A 13 -2.99 5.20 -15.78
CA PRO A 13 -2.68 4.33 -16.92
C PRO A 13 -3.42 4.71 -18.21
N ALA A 14 -4.64 5.25 -18.13
CA ALA A 14 -5.41 5.68 -19.29
C ALA A 14 -4.84 6.92 -19.99
N ALA A 15 -3.92 7.65 -19.34
CA ALA A 15 -3.17 8.74 -19.95
C ALA A 15 -2.01 8.24 -20.84
N TRP A 16 -1.64 6.96 -20.76
CA TRP A 16 -0.53 6.41 -21.53
C TRP A 16 -0.93 6.17 -23.00
N PRO A 17 -0.06 6.48 -23.99
CA PRO A 17 1.26 7.10 -23.89
C PRO A 17 1.27 8.63 -24.03
N ASN A 18 0.12 9.27 -24.24
CA ASN A 18 0.02 10.63 -24.76
C ASN A 18 0.04 11.72 -23.68
N GLY A 19 -0.14 11.33 -22.42
CA GLY A 19 -0.29 12.24 -21.31
C GLY A 19 -1.71 12.81 -21.23
N ARG A 20 -2.23 12.88 -20.01
CA ARG A 20 -3.48 13.52 -19.64
C ARG A 20 -3.38 13.85 -18.16
N ALA A 21 -3.51 15.12 -17.82
CA ALA A 21 -3.45 15.55 -16.43
C ALA A 21 -4.52 14.81 -15.59
N ASP A 22 -4.07 14.05 -14.61
CA ASP A 22 -4.87 13.61 -13.48
C ASP A 22 -4.64 14.61 -12.34
N LEU A 23 -5.66 15.41 -12.08
CA LEU A 23 -5.60 16.49 -11.10
C LEU A 23 -6.04 16.03 -9.70
N THR A 24 -6.16 14.71 -9.50
CA THR A 24 -6.65 14.10 -8.27
C THR A 24 -5.53 13.39 -7.51
N LEU A 25 -5.48 13.61 -6.20
CA LEU A 25 -4.70 12.80 -5.27
C LEU A 25 -5.65 11.95 -4.42
N GLY A 26 -6.07 10.83 -4.99
CA GLY A 26 -7.09 9.96 -4.41
C GLY A 26 -6.53 8.90 -3.45
N THR A 27 -7.44 8.26 -2.71
CA THR A 27 -7.17 7.06 -1.90
C THR A 27 -8.27 6.02 -2.15
N ARG A 28 -7.96 4.75 -1.92
CA ARG A 28 -8.92 3.64 -1.96
C ARG A 28 -8.97 2.94 -0.61
N PHE A 29 -10.16 2.44 -0.26
CA PHE A 29 -10.43 1.65 0.94
C PHE A 29 -10.68 0.17 0.64
N ASN A 30 -10.90 -0.18 -0.62
CA ASN A 30 -10.98 -1.57 -1.09
C ASN A 30 -9.62 -2.08 -1.58
N SER A 31 -9.49 -2.32 -2.89
CA SER A 31 -8.24 -2.71 -3.54
C SER A 31 -7.19 -1.61 -3.34
N CYS A 32 -5.94 -2.02 -3.13
CA CYS A 32 -4.80 -1.12 -2.85
C CYS A 32 -4.82 -0.42 -1.48
N SER A 33 -5.65 -0.87 -0.53
CA SER A 33 -5.55 -0.51 0.89
C SER A 33 -4.83 -1.59 1.71
N TRP A 34 -4.38 -1.23 2.91
CA TRP A 34 -3.65 -2.09 3.85
C TRP A 34 -4.34 -2.09 5.22
N PRO A 35 -5.48 -2.77 5.36
CA PRO A 35 -6.19 -2.86 6.62
C PRO A 35 -5.33 -3.46 7.72
N ILE A 36 -5.36 -2.81 8.88
CA ILE A 36 -4.62 -3.22 10.08
C ILE A 36 -5.59 -3.93 11.03
N TRP A 37 -5.27 -5.16 11.40
CA TRP A 37 -5.93 -5.96 12.42
C TRP A 37 -5.01 -6.10 13.62
N SER A 38 -5.44 -5.68 14.79
CA SER A 38 -4.70 -5.81 16.03
C SER A 38 -5.26 -6.96 16.85
N GLU A 39 -4.41 -7.92 17.20
CA GLU A 39 -4.79 -9.06 18.04
C GLU A 39 -5.41 -8.58 19.37
N ARG A 40 -4.82 -7.54 19.96
CA ARG A 40 -5.27 -6.94 21.22
C ARG A 40 -6.56 -6.12 21.04
N ALA A 41 -6.57 -5.19 20.07
CA ALA A 41 -7.68 -4.23 19.97
C ALA A 41 -8.92 -4.80 19.26
N ASP A 42 -8.73 -5.73 18.33
CA ASP A 42 -9.81 -6.29 17.50
C ASP A 42 -10.27 -7.68 17.98
N LYS A 43 -9.76 -8.13 19.15
CA LYS A 43 -10.16 -9.36 19.86
C LYS A 43 -10.14 -10.58 18.94
N ALA A 44 -8.94 -10.96 18.49
CA ALA A 44 -8.76 -12.20 17.73
C ALA A 44 -9.39 -13.38 18.48
N ASN A 45 -10.26 -14.13 17.80
CA ASN A 45 -11.01 -15.26 18.37
C ASN A 45 -10.72 -16.57 17.64
N ARG A 46 -9.91 -16.53 16.58
CA ARG A 46 -9.47 -17.69 15.81
C ARG A 46 -8.08 -17.43 15.22
N HIS A 47 -7.53 -18.44 14.57
CA HIS A 47 -6.32 -18.30 13.75
C HIS A 47 -6.62 -18.69 12.32
N LEU A 48 -6.13 -17.91 11.35
CA LEU A 48 -6.02 -18.37 9.98
C LEU A 48 -4.85 -19.34 9.88
N ILE A 49 -5.04 -20.42 9.11
CA ILE A 49 -3.93 -21.25 8.65
C ILE A 49 -3.50 -20.70 7.30
N LEU A 50 -2.33 -20.06 7.27
CA LEU A 50 -1.77 -19.38 6.11
C LEU A 50 -0.63 -20.19 5.50
N TRP A 51 -0.70 -20.39 4.19
CA TRP A 51 0.31 -21.08 3.40
C TRP A 51 1.06 -20.11 2.49
N ARG A 52 2.30 -20.45 2.14
CA ARG A 52 3.01 -19.81 1.03
C ARG A 52 2.32 -20.17 -0.27
N ASN A 53 2.13 -19.20 -1.17
CA ASN A 53 1.65 -19.51 -2.53
C ASN A 53 2.63 -20.51 -3.18
N PRO A 54 2.14 -21.68 -3.69
CA PRO A 54 2.96 -22.68 -4.36
C PRO A 54 3.79 -22.15 -5.53
N GLN A 55 3.32 -21.08 -6.18
CA GLN A 55 4.01 -20.41 -7.30
C GLN A 55 5.21 -19.56 -6.86
N HIS A 56 5.29 -19.23 -5.56
CA HIS A 56 6.29 -18.30 -5.02
C HIS A 56 7.09 -18.87 -3.86
N VAL A 57 6.89 -20.15 -3.50
CA VAL A 57 7.48 -20.74 -2.30
C VAL A 57 9.01 -20.66 -2.30
N ASP A 58 9.63 -20.78 -3.47
CA ASP A 58 11.08 -20.79 -3.66
C ASP A 58 11.68 -19.38 -3.86
N SER A 59 10.89 -18.33 -3.63
CA SER A 59 11.31 -16.93 -3.74
C SER A 59 11.61 -16.34 -2.35
N PRO A 60 12.83 -16.49 -1.81
CA PRO A 60 13.14 -16.19 -0.41
C PRO A 60 12.86 -14.73 -0.01
N GLY A 61 12.97 -13.78 -0.95
CA GLY A 61 12.65 -12.37 -0.72
C GLY A 61 11.19 -12.09 -0.34
N ARG A 62 10.27 -13.05 -0.57
CA ARG A 62 8.84 -12.92 -0.25
C ARG A 62 8.47 -13.35 1.17
N TRP A 63 9.41 -13.93 1.93
CA TRP A 63 9.15 -14.54 3.24
C TRP A 63 10.03 -13.93 4.35
N HIS A 64 10.44 -12.67 4.18
CA HIS A 64 11.47 -12.03 5.00
C HIS A 64 11.05 -11.89 6.47
N GLY A 65 11.94 -12.29 7.38
CA GLY A 65 11.72 -12.20 8.84
C GLY A 65 10.75 -13.24 9.43
N VAL A 66 10.14 -14.12 8.61
CA VAL A 66 9.21 -15.15 9.09
C VAL A 66 9.98 -16.41 9.48
N ASP A 67 10.34 -16.53 10.76
CA ASP A 67 11.21 -17.61 11.26
C ASP A 67 10.64 -19.01 11.04
N GLU A 68 9.32 -19.17 11.10
CA GLU A 68 8.63 -20.44 10.85
C GLU A 68 8.85 -20.96 9.43
N TRP A 69 9.10 -20.05 8.48
CA TRP A 69 9.33 -20.36 7.08
C TRP A 69 10.81 -20.33 6.69
N LEU A 70 11.72 -20.01 7.62
CA LEU A 70 13.14 -20.24 7.42
C LEU A 70 13.44 -21.74 7.44
N ARG A 71 14.28 -22.17 6.51
CA ARG A 71 14.69 -23.57 6.43
C ARG A 71 15.64 -23.90 7.57
N LYS A 72 15.29 -24.88 8.40
CA LYS A 72 16.08 -25.28 9.56
C LYS A 72 17.17 -26.30 9.16
N PRO A 73 18.33 -26.34 9.85
CA PRO A 73 19.34 -27.36 9.61
C PRO A 73 18.76 -28.78 9.73
N GLY A 74 19.07 -29.65 8.78
CA GLY A 74 18.57 -31.03 8.73
C GLY A 74 17.11 -31.19 8.27
N GLN A 75 16.37 -30.10 8.04
CA GLN A 75 14.99 -30.15 7.59
C GLN A 75 14.90 -30.50 6.08
N SER A 76 14.17 -31.57 5.77
CA SER A 76 13.88 -31.94 4.38
C SER A 76 12.97 -30.90 3.70
N SER A 77 12.99 -30.87 2.36
CA SER A 77 12.13 -29.94 1.60
C SER A 77 10.64 -30.20 1.84
N ARG A 78 10.25 -31.46 2.08
CA ARG A 78 8.86 -31.86 2.39
C ARG A 78 8.42 -31.37 3.76
N GLU A 79 9.27 -31.55 4.78
CA GLU A 79 8.99 -31.04 6.13
C GLU A 79 8.89 -29.52 6.14
N TRP A 80 9.79 -28.84 5.44
CA TRP A 80 9.77 -27.39 5.30
C TRP A 80 8.51 -26.90 4.58
N ALA A 81 8.08 -27.55 3.51
CA ALA A 81 6.86 -27.21 2.78
C ALA A 81 5.58 -27.47 3.59
N ALA A 82 5.63 -28.35 4.60
CA ALA A 82 4.49 -28.72 5.43
C ALA A 82 4.19 -27.74 6.58
N VAL A 83 4.94 -26.64 6.72
CA VAL A 83 4.79 -25.65 7.81
C VAL A 83 3.87 -24.50 7.38
N PRO A 84 2.65 -24.37 7.93
CA PRO A 84 1.84 -23.17 7.78
C PRO A 84 2.22 -22.11 8.82
N LEU A 85 1.86 -20.86 8.54
CA LEU A 85 1.82 -19.80 9.54
C LEU A 85 0.43 -19.78 10.18
N ARG A 86 0.39 -19.57 11.51
CA ARG A 86 -0.87 -19.36 12.24
C ARG A 86 -1.01 -17.87 12.53
N VAL A 87 -2.00 -17.24 11.93
CA VAL A 87 -2.18 -15.78 12.02
C VAL A 87 -3.37 -15.48 12.91
N PRO A 88 -3.22 -14.75 14.03
CA PRO A 88 -4.35 -14.32 14.86
C PRO A 88 -5.39 -13.56 14.04
N TRP A 89 -6.66 -13.89 14.24
CA TRP A 89 -7.74 -13.37 13.41
C TRP A 89 -9.05 -13.19 14.18
N GLY A 90 -9.81 -12.16 13.84
CA GLY A 90 -11.10 -11.84 14.47
C GLY A 90 -12.32 -12.28 13.67
N ASN A 91 -13.49 -12.02 14.25
CA ASN A 91 -14.76 -12.00 13.52
C ASN A 91 -14.82 -10.72 12.69
N GLY A 92 -14.84 -10.89 11.37
CA GLY A 92 -14.67 -9.80 10.43
C GLY A 92 -13.34 -9.96 9.71
N TRP A 93 -13.39 -10.50 8.50
CA TRP A 93 -12.63 -10.04 7.34
C TRP A 93 -13.00 -10.92 6.16
N GLY A 94 -12.97 -10.31 4.99
CA GLY A 94 -12.81 -11.01 3.73
C GLY A 94 -12.79 -9.98 2.65
N GLY A 95 -11.68 -9.24 2.45
CA GLY A 95 -11.43 -8.31 1.34
C GLY A 95 -12.64 -7.90 0.48
N ASP A 96 -12.56 -8.06 -0.83
CA ASP A 96 -13.76 -8.16 -1.68
C ASP A 96 -14.40 -9.54 -1.51
N GLN A 97 -15.08 -9.74 -0.38
CA GLN A 97 -15.71 -11.00 0.02
C GLN A 97 -14.73 -12.21 0.04
N GLY A 98 -13.42 -11.96 0.17
CA GLY A 98 -12.39 -12.98 0.12
C GLY A 98 -12.20 -13.60 -1.27
N THR A 99 -12.68 -12.96 -2.33
CA THR A 99 -12.62 -13.49 -3.71
C THR A 99 -11.43 -12.96 -4.52
N SER A 100 -10.62 -12.04 -3.99
CA SER A 100 -9.49 -11.40 -4.68
C SER A 100 -8.19 -11.36 -3.85
N ASP A 101 -7.07 -11.10 -4.54
CA ASP A 101 -5.76 -10.77 -3.97
C ASP A 101 -5.87 -9.48 -3.13
N ASN A 102 -5.57 -9.57 -1.83
CA ASN A 102 -5.61 -8.42 -0.93
C ASN A 102 -4.33 -8.30 -0.08
N GLY A 103 -3.97 -7.07 0.26
CA GLY A 103 -2.99 -6.77 1.31
C GLY A 103 -3.67 -6.65 2.67
N CYS A 104 -2.98 -7.03 3.75
CA CYS A 104 -3.38 -6.72 5.11
C CYS A 104 -2.17 -6.69 6.06
N ILE A 105 -2.36 -6.09 7.22
CA ILE A 105 -1.37 -6.03 8.30
C ILE A 105 -2.02 -6.62 9.55
N VAL A 106 -1.32 -7.53 10.22
CA VAL A 106 -1.74 -8.09 11.51
C VAL A 106 -0.73 -7.68 12.56
N GLU A 107 -1.15 -6.83 13.48
CA GLU A 107 -0.40 -6.45 14.67
C GLU A 107 -0.62 -7.52 15.75
N LEU A 108 0.46 -8.19 16.12
CA LEU A 108 0.48 -9.28 17.09
C LEU A 108 0.48 -8.73 18.51
N ALA A 109 0.17 -9.61 19.48
CA ALA A 109 0.14 -9.25 20.88
C ALA A 109 1.48 -8.75 21.44
N ASP A 110 2.62 -8.95 20.79
CA ASP A 110 3.92 -8.39 21.20
C ASP A 110 4.23 -7.02 20.56
N GLY A 111 3.33 -6.49 19.73
CA GLY A 111 3.50 -5.24 18.99
C GLY A 111 4.24 -5.39 17.65
N SER A 112 4.73 -6.60 17.32
CA SER A 112 5.25 -6.90 15.99
C SER A 112 4.12 -7.01 14.97
N ARG A 113 4.45 -6.96 13.67
CA ARG A 113 3.45 -6.94 12.59
C ARG A 113 3.78 -7.95 11.50
N LEU A 114 2.79 -8.75 11.11
CA LEU A 114 2.81 -9.51 9.88
C LEU A 114 2.20 -8.65 8.77
N GLU A 115 2.97 -8.32 7.75
CA GLU A 115 2.47 -7.62 6.56
C GLU A 115 2.31 -8.65 5.43
N ILE A 116 1.05 -8.89 5.06
CA ILE A 116 0.65 -9.98 4.17
C ILE A 116 0.18 -9.37 2.86
N GLN A 117 0.77 -9.77 1.75
CA GLN A 117 0.35 -9.42 0.39
C GLN A 117 -0.18 -10.68 -0.28
N GLY A 118 -1.21 -10.57 -1.15
CA GLY A 118 -1.72 -11.77 -1.80
C GLY A 118 -2.58 -12.64 -0.90
N LEU A 119 -3.20 -12.09 0.16
CA LEU A 119 -4.03 -12.92 1.04
C LEU A 119 -5.29 -13.35 0.29
N SER A 120 -5.41 -14.66 0.03
CA SER A 120 -6.57 -15.25 -0.63
C SER A 120 -6.89 -16.63 -0.07
N PRO A 121 -8.14 -17.11 -0.17
CA PRO A 121 -8.47 -18.50 0.16
C PRO A 121 -7.67 -19.48 -0.70
N VAL A 122 -7.33 -20.62 -0.11
CA VAL A 122 -6.75 -21.76 -0.85
C VAL A 122 -7.84 -22.36 -1.74
N ASN A 123 -7.60 -22.40 -3.06
CA ASN A 123 -8.44 -23.17 -3.96
C ASN A 123 -7.99 -24.65 -4.04
N ILE A 124 -8.70 -25.48 -4.81
CA ILE A 124 -8.39 -26.92 -4.93
C ILE A 124 -6.99 -27.14 -5.52
N VAL A 125 -6.60 -26.36 -6.54
CA VAL A 125 -5.29 -26.46 -7.19
C VAL A 125 -4.18 -26.10 -6.20
N ASP A 126 -4.35 -25.00 -5.46
CA ASP A 126 -3.40 -24.60 -4.42
C ASP A 126 -3.23 -25.71 -3.37
N ALA A 127 -4.33 -26.29 -2.88
CA ALA A 127 -4.30 -27.36 -1.88
C ALA A 127 -3.54 -28.59 -2.40
N VAL A 128 -3.80 -29.02 -3.64
CA VAL A 128 -3.10 -30.12 -4.28
C VAL A 128 -1.60 -29.85 -4.38
N LEU A 129 -1.20 -28.66 -4.84
CA LEU A 129 0.22 -28.32 -4.99
C LEU A 129 0.94 -28.24 -3.64
N ILE A 130 0.31 -27.67 -2.61
CA ILE A 130 0.87 -27.64 -1.25
C ILE A 130 1.04 -29.08 -0.72
N ASN A 131 -0.01 -29.90 -0.82
CA ASN A 131 0.00 -31.28 -0.31
C ASN A 131 1.02 -32.16 -1.04
N LEU A 132 1.16 -32.01 -2.35
CA LEU A 132 2.16 -32.71 -3.15
C LEU A 132 3.58 -32.35 -2.69
N ARG A 133 3.86 -31.05 -2.50
CA ARG A 133 5.18 -30.58 -2.05
C ARG A 133 5.49 -31.01 -0.62
N ALA A 134 4.47 -31.04 0.25
CA ALA A 134 4.58 -31.54 1.62
C ALA A 134 4.67 -33.08 1.71
N GLY A 135 4.28 -33.80 0.64
CA GLY A 135 4.21 -35.27 0.62
C GLY A 135 3.10 -35.87 1.50
N LYS A 136 2.17 -35.05 2.01
CA LYS A 136 1.03 -35.45 2.85
C LYS A 136 -0.06 -34.38 2.84
N THR A 137 -1.28 -34.76 3.22
CA THR A 137 -2.42 -33.82 3.28
C THR A 137 -2.29 -32.87 4.47
N VAL A 138 -1.97 -31.60 4.20
CA VAL A 138 -1.82 -30.52 5.19
C VAL A 138 -2.69 -29.30 4.89
N ALA A 139 -2.90 -28.97 3.61
CA ALA A 139 -3.70 -27.84 3.15
C ALA A 139 -5.14 -28.26 2.82
N ARG A 140 -6.07 -27.35 3.10
CA ARG A 140 -7.53 -27.49 2.88
C ARG A 140 -8.08 -26.20 2.30
N THR A 141 -9.23 -26.25 1.63
CA THR A 141 -9.88 -25.07 1.03
C THR A 141 -10.45 -24.08 2.07
N SER A 142 -10.52 -24.48 3.34
CA SER A 142 -10.81 -23.57 4.46
C SER A 142 -9.58 -22.77 4.93
N HIS A 143 -8.40 -23.04 4.38
CA HIS A 143 -7.16 -22.32 4.67
C HIS A 143 -6.96 -21.14 3.72
N TYR A 144 -5.90 -20.36 3.95
CA TYR A 144 -5.52 -19.21 3.14
C TYR A 144 -4.10 -19.38 2.59
N ARG A 145 -3.80 -18.66 1.51
CA ARG A 145 -2.46 -18.50 0.96
C ARG A 145 -2.08 -17.03 0.89
N ALA A 146 -0.78 -16.75 0.84
CA ALA A 146 -0.22 -15.42 0.61
C ALA A 146 0.86 -15.45 -0.46
N ASP A 147 1.02 -14.34 -1.19
CA ASP A 147 2.06 -14.16 -2.21
C ASP A 147 3.35 -13.59 -1.61
N CYS A 148 3.25 -12.94 -0.45
CA CYS A 148 4.37 -12.47 0.34
C CYS A 148 3.90 -12.26 1.78
N VAL A 149 4.77 -12.60 2.75
CA VAL A 149 4.60 -12.26 4.16
C VAL A 149 5.93 -11.77 4.67
N VAL A 150 5.91 -10.60 5.31
CA VAL A 150 7.07 -10.09 6.03
C VAL A 150 6.73 -9.86 7.50
N HIS A 151 7.65 -10.22 8.39
CA HIS A 151 7.50 -10.00 9.83
C HIS A 151 8.32 -8.80 10.28
N ARG A 152 7.63 -7.69 10.52
CA ARG A 152 8.19 -6.47 11.10
C ARG A 152 8.30 -6.62 12.61
N ARG A 153 9.51 -6.47 13.15
CA ARG A 153 9.80 -6.49 14.58
C ARG A 153 11.10 -5.72 14.86
N PRO A 154 11.36 -5.30 16.12
CA PRO A 154 12.58 -4.58 16.47
C PRO A 154 13.85 -5.29 15.97
N GLY A 155 14.78 -4.53 15.38
CA GLY A 155 16.05 -5.05 14.86
C GLY A 155 15.97 -5.77 13.51
N VAL A 156 14.80 -5.89 12.89
CA VAL A 156 14.66 -6.37 11.52
C VAL A 156 14.50 -5.18 10.59
N GLU A 157 15.37 -5.11 9.57
CA GLU A 157 15.29 -4.07 8.54
C GLU A 157 14.15 -4.35 7.55
N PRO A 158 13.49 -3.30 7.03
CA PRO A 158 12.48 -3.44 6.00
C PRO A 158 13.08 -4.03 4.74
N LYS A 159 12.52 -5.16 4.31
CA LYS A 159 12.81 -5.77 3.02
C LYS A 159 11.51 -6.25 2.42
N SER A 160 10.94 -5.43 1.55
CA SER A 160 9.74 -5.81 0.79
C SER A 160 10.11 -6.15 -0.66
N ALA A 161 9.15 -6.25 -1.58
CA ALA A 161 9.47 -6.23 -3.01
C ALA A 161 9.59 -4.79 -3.57
N MET A 162 9.26 -3.76 -2.78
CA MET A 162 8.87 -2.42 -3.27
C MET A 162 9.64 -1.23 -2.66
N GLY A 163 10.33 -1.42 -1.53
CA GLY A 163 11.29 -0.45 -1.01
C GLY A 163 11.93 -0.90 0.28
N PRO A 164 12.93 -0.14 0.80
CA PRO A 164 13.39 -0.24 2.18
C PRO A 164 12.41 0.45 3.15
N LYS A 165 11.10 0.23 2.96
CA LYS A 165 10.02 0.77 3.79
C LYS A 165 9.00 -0.34 4.06
N TRP A 166 8.46 -0.37 5.28
CA TRP A 166 7.40 -1.32 5.62
C TRP A 166 6.09 -0.91 4.96
N ARG A 167 5.22 -1.87 4.63
CA ARG A 167 3.88 -1.60 4.08
C ARG A 167 3.05 -0.75 5.03
N SER A 168 3.26 -0.91 6.33
CA SER A 168 2.57 -0.15 7.37
C SER A 168 3.05 1.30 7.54
N ASP A 169 4.19 1.68 6.95
CA ASP A 169 4.70 3.05 7.05
C ASP A 169 4.04 3.98 6.02
N GLY A 170 3.57 5.14 6.48
CA GLY A 170 2.97 6.15 5.60
C GLY A 170 1.56 5.82 5.10
N LEU A 171 0.83 4.94 5.79
CA LEU A 171 -0.56 4.70 5.44
C LEU A 171 -1.43 5.87 5.89
N LEU A 172 -2.27 6.40 5.00
CA LEU A 172 -3.32 7.34 5.33
C LEU A 172 -4.29 6.70 6.36
N ARG A 173 -4.47 7.40 7.48
CA ARG A 173 -5.30 7.01 8.63
C ARG A 173 -6.35 8.08 8.94
N PRO A 174 -7.44 7.74 9.66
CA PRO A 174 -8.44 8.72 10.08
C PRO A 174 -7.87 9.96 10.77
N ASP A 175 -6.79 9.81 11.53
CA ASP A 175 -6.15 10.92 12.25
C ASP A 175 -5.57 11.99 11.33
N HIS A 176 -5.13 11.62 10.11
CA HIS A 176 -4.69 12.58 9.09
C HIS A 176 -5.82 13.49 8.60
N LEU A 177 -7.09 13.13 8.85
CA LEU A 177 -8.25 13.96 8.52
C LEU A 177 -8.74 14.78 9.71
N ARG A 178 -8.00 14.79 10.83
CA ARG A 178 -8.36 15.51 12.07
C ARG A 178 -7.25 16.39 12.61
N GLN A 179 -6.01 16.09 12.26
CA GLN A 179 -4.84 16.82 12.73
C GLN A 179 -3.67 16.65 11.76
N LEU A 180 -2.63 17.45 11.95
CA LEU A 180 -1.37 17.31 11.22
C LEU A 180 -0.61 16.09 11.77
N ILE A 181 -0.22 15.18 10.89
CA ILE A 181 0.63 14.04 11.21
C ILE A 181 1.95 14.21 10.47
N VAL A 182 3.05 14.11 11.21
CA VAL A 182 4.39 14.36 10.68
C VAL A 182 4.98 13.06 10.11
N GLU A 183 4.30 12.44 9.14
CA GLU A 183 4.78 11.25 8.41
C GLU A 183 4.67 11.43 6.89
N GLU A 184 5.50 10.73 6.13
CA GLU A 184 5.36 10.70 4.66
C GLU A 184 4.38 9.63 4.25
N LEU A 185 3.30 10.06 3.58
CA LEU A 185 2.29 9.18 3.02
C LEU A 185 2.87 8.36 1.85
N ALA A 186 2.62 7.06 1.87
CA ALA A 186 3.04 6.12 0.85
C ALA A 186 2.12 6.22 -0.38
N LEU A 187 2.71 6.42 -1.56
CA LEU A 187 2.02 6.41 -2.84
C LEU A 187 2.29 5.11 -3.59
N THR A 188 1.22 4.58 -4.18
CA THR A 188 1.26 3.61 -5.28
C THR A 188 0.96 4.35 -6.57
N VAL A 189 1.85 4.24 -7.57
CA VAL A 189 1.80 5.09 -8.77
C VAL A 189 2.05 4.30 -10.05
N PHE A 190 1.40 4.68 -11.14
CA PHE A 190 1.68 4.09 -12.45
C PHE A 190 3.04 4.51 -13.01
N PRO A 191 3.44 5.79 -13.09
CA PRO A 191 4.65 6.20 -13.83
C PRO A 191 5.95 6.05 -13.01
N LEU A 192 6.13 4.93 -12.34
CA LEU A 192 7.37 4.56 -11.65
C LEU A 192 8.31 3.82 -12.61
N GLN A 193 9.60 4.13 -12.57
CA GLN A 193 10.64 3.30 -13.19
C GLN A 193 10.73 1.95 -12.46
N PHE A 194 10.94 0.86 -13.19
CA PHE A 194 11.04 -0.50 -12.66
C PHE A 194 11.75 -1.40 -13.67
N GLY A 195 12.18 -2.59 -13.26
CA GLY A 195 12.91 -3.51 -14.14
C GLY A 195 14.41 -3.24 -14.22
N PRO A 196 15.14 -3.96 -15.10
CA PRO A 196 16.61 -3.94 -15.19
C PRO A 196 17.26 -2.57 -15.38
N ASN A 197 16.57 -1.64 -16.06
CA ASN A 197 17.07 -0.30 -16.37
C ASN A 197 16.40 0.79 -15.52
N GLY A 198 15.55 0.41 -14.55
CA GLY A 198 14.91 1.38 -13.67
C GLY A 198 15.95 2.02 -12.75
N ARG A 199 15.66 3.24 -12.27
CA ARG A 199 16.48 3.92 -11.28
C ARG A 199 15.67 4.17 -10.01
N ALA A 200 16.36 4.40 -8.92
CA ALA A 200 15.78 4.88 -7.66
C ALA A 200 16.53 6.13 -7.22
N VAL A 201 15.85 7.01 -6.50
CA VAL A 201 16.54 8.09 -5.77
C VAL A 201 17.32 7.50 -4.58
N ASP A 202 18.20 8.31 -3.98
CA ASP A 202 19.01 7.89 -2.82
C ASP A 202 18.14 7.32 -1.69
N GLY A 203 18.60 6.19 -1.13
CA GLY A 203 17.86 5.44 -0.11
C GLY A 203 16.68 4.62 -0.63
N GLY A 204 16.39 4.66 -1.94
CA GLY A 204 15.42 3.78 -2.59
C GLY A 204 16.05 2.51 -3.18
N TRP A 205 15.21 1.65 -3.76
CA TRP A 205 15.65 0.57 -4.65
C TRP A 205 14.77 0.50 -5.88
N VAL A 206 15.18 -0.27 -6.89
CA VAL A 206 14.38 -0.49 -8.09
C VAL A 206 13.45 -1.68 -7.86
N GLU A 207 12.16 -1.51 -8.18
CA GLU A 207 11.21 -2.61 -8.16
C GLU A 207 11.55 -3.63 -9.27
N SER A 208 11.57 -4.91 -8.92
CA SER A 208 11.83 -6.03 -9.85
C SER A 208 13.09 -5.85 -10.71
N PRO A 209 14.29 -5.70 -10.12
CA PRO A 209 15.53 -5.38 -10.86
C PRO A 209 16.06 -6.53 -11.75
N GLY A 210 15.45 -7.70 -11.68
CA GLY A 210 15.86 -8.88 -12.46
C GLY A 210 15.59 -8.71 -13.97
N ALA A 211 16.37 -9.42 -14.80
CA ALA A 211 16.31 -9.37 -16.26
C ALA A 211 14.94 -9.72 -16.89
N GLU A 212 14.09 -10.40 -16.13
CA GLU A 212 12.75 -10.77 -16.56
C GLU A 212 11.78 -9.62 -16.30
N ILE A 213 11.35 -8.94 -17.37
CA ILE A 213 10.34 -7.88 -17.30
C ILE A 213 9.05 -8.49 -16.72
N PRO A 214 8.57 -8.03 -15.56
CA PRO A 214 7.40 -8.61 -14.96
C PRO A 214 6.15 -8.22 -15.77
N PHE A 215 5.55 -9.24 -16.37
CA PHE A 215 4.10 -9.48 -16.40
C PHE A 215 3.21 -8.26 -16.69
N ARG A 216 3.22 -7.76 -17.93
CA ARG A 216 2.13 -7.90 -18.93
C ARG A 216 2.65 -7.36 -20.27
N THR A 217 2.48 -8.09 -21.38
CA THR A 217 2.98 -7.68 -22.70
C THR A 217 2.33 -6.42 -23.27
N ASP A 218 1.19 -6.00 -22.71
CA ASP A 218 0.46 -4.79 -23.08
C ASP A 218 0.94 -3.54 -22.32
N VAL A 219 1.72 -3.69 -21.24
CA VAL A 219 2.29 -2.56 -20.48
C VAL A 219 3.69 -2.27 -21.02
N LYS A 220 3.76 -1.47 -22.08
CA LYS A 220 5.00 -1.05 -22.76
C LYS A 220 5.79 0.03 -22.00
N ARG A 221 5.76 0.02 -20.67
CA ARG A 221 6.57 0.92 -19.84
C ARG A 221 7.49 0.08 -18.97
N ALA A 222 8.78 0.34 -19.01
CA ALA A 222 9.79 -0.28 -18.16
C ALA A 222 11.08 0.54 -18.28
N GLY A 223 12.02 0.33 -17.35
CA GLY A 223 13.33 0.95 -17.41
C GLY A 223 13.27 2.45 -17.16
N ASP A 224 14.08 3.20 -17.91
CA ASP A 224 14.32 4.63 -17.76
C ASP A 224 13.56 5.50 -18.79
N ASP A 225 12.40 5.03 -19.26
CA ASP A 225 11.49 5.81 -20.10
C ASP A 225 11.24 7.22 -19.51
N GLU A 226 11.34 8.26 -20.33
CA GLU A 226 11.27 9.67 -19.90
C GLU A 226 9.94 10.09 -19.28
N ARG A 227 8.89 9.27 -19.48
CA ARG A 227 7.55 9.42 -18.90
C ARG A 227 7.40 8.67 -17.57
N LEU A 228 8.49 8.11 -17.06
CA LEU A 228 8.58 7.48 -15.75
C LEU A 228 9.59 8.24 -14.88
N PHE A 229 9.35 8.29 -13.58
CA PHE A 229 10.32 8.84 -12.62
C PHE A 229 10.94 7.74 -11.74
N PRO A 230 12.14 7.97 -11.18
CA PRO A 230 12.83 6.99 -10.35
C PRO A 230 11.99 6.48 -9.17
N CYS A 231 12.17 5.21 -8.79
CA CYS A 231 11.60 4.65 -7.57
C CYS A 231 11.93 5.52 -6.35
N PHE A 232 11.03 5.52 -5.36
CA PHE A 232 11.23 6.19 -4.07
C PHE A 232 11.24 7.73 -4.13
N GLN A 233 10.92 8.32 -5.28
CA GLN A 233 10.75 9.76 -5.44
C GLN A 233 9.76 10.32 -4.42
N ALA A 234 10.15 11.43 -3.79
CA ALA A 234 9.33 12.13 -2.81
C ALA A 234 8.61 13.32 -3.45
N PHE A 235 7.47 13.66 -2.86
CA PHE A 235 6.61 14.75 -3.30
C PHE A 235 6.05 15.52 -2.10
N ARG A 236 5.59 16.73 -2.35
CA ARG A 236 4.67 17.45 -1.47
C ARG A 236 3.66 18.26 -2.31
N LEU A 237 2.56 18.64 -1.69
CA LEU A 237 1.61 19.57 -2.27
C LEU A 237 1.95 20.99 -1.79
N GLU A 238 2.20 21.92 -2.70
CA GLU A 238 2.24 23.35 -2.41
C GLU A 238 0.82 23.90 -2.61
N ILE A 239 0.16 24.27 -1.51
CA ILE A 239 -1.18 24.85 -1.53
C ILE A 239 -1.37 25.78 -0.31
N LEU A 240 -1.85 26.98 -0.58
CA LEU A 240 -2.12 28.03 0.41
C LEU A 240 -3.46 27.82 1.11
N ASP A 241 -3.63 28.44 2.27
CA ASP A 241 -4.90 28.35 3.01
C ASP A 241 -6.10 28.84 2.18
N ALA A 242 -5.92 29.93 1.42
CA ALA A 242 -6.96 30.46 0.54
C ALA A 242 -7.32 29.49 -0.60
N GLU A 243 -6.33 28.77 -1.13
CA GLU A 243 -6.52 27.80 -2.22
C GLU A 243 -7.22 26.52 -1.72
N ILE A 244 -6.93 26.10 -0.48
CA ILE A 244 -7.64 25.01 0.19
C ILE A 244 -9.14 25.34 0.29
N GLU A 245 -9.50 26.55 0.75
CA GLU A 245 -10.90 26.94 0.86
C GLU A 245 -11.57 27.08 -0.52
N ALA A 246 -10.86 27.63 -1.51
CA ALA A 246 -11.34 27.72 -2.88
C ALA A 246 -11.63 26.33 -3.48
N TRP A 247 -10.71 25.39 -3.29
CA TRP A 247 -10.86 24.00 -3.72
C TRP A 247 -12.09 23.35 -3.09
N ILE A 248 -12.21 23.40 -1.75
CA ILE A 248 -13.32 22.81 -0.99
C ILE A 248 -14.68 23.35 -1.47
N SER A 249 -14.75 24.66 -1.72
CA SER A 249 -15.95 25.33 -2.22
C SER A 249 -16.29 24.90 -3.64
N ALA A 250 -15.32 24.93 -4.55
CA ALA A 250 -15.54 24.68 -5.98
C ALA A 250 -15.98 23.24 -6.29
N VAL A 251 -15.46 22.27 -5.54
CA VAL A 251 -15.85 20.85 -5.66
C VAL A 251 -17.14 20.51 -4.89
N LYS A 252 -17.79 21.52 -4.29
CA LYS A 252 -19.06 21.39 -3.54
C LYS A 252 -18.98 20.35 -2.43
N THR A 253 -17.92 20.42 -1.62
CA THR A 253 -17.67 19.45 -0.55
C THR A 253 -18.85 19.40 0.43
N PRO A 254 -19.41 18.21 0.72
CA PRO A 254 -20.44 18.06 1.76
C PRO A 254 -19.94 18.58 3.11
N ALA A 255 -20.81 19.21 3.90
CA ALA A 255 -20.43 19.82 5.18
C ALA A 255 -19.69 18.86 6.13
N SER A 256 -20.04 17.56 6.13
CA SER A 256 -19.39 16.51 6.93
C SER A 256 -17.95 16.18 6.51
N LEU A 257 -17.52 16.61 5.33
CA LEU A 257 -16.19 16.34 4.76
C LEU A 257 -15.29 17.57 4.67
N VAL A 258 -15.82 18.77 4.92
CA VAL A 258 -15.08 20.03 4.79
C VAL A 258 -13.80 20.00 5.61
N GLU A 259 -13.90 19.71 6.91
CA GLU A 259 -12.73 19.70 7.79
C GLU A 259 -11.75 18.57 7.44
N SER A 260 -12.29 17.40 7.07
CA SER A 260 -11.48 16.27 6.60
C SER A 260 -10.64 16.61 5.37
N ARG A 261 -11.21 17.33 4.39
CA ARG A 261 -10.48 17.78 3.20
C ARG A 261 -9.43 18.84 3.54
N ARG A 262 -9.72 19.78 4.44
CA ARG A 262 -8.70 20.73 4.93
C ARG A 262 -7.51 20.01 5.54
N TRP A 263 -7.77 19.07 6.45
CA TRP A 263 -6.70 18.30 7.08
C TRP A 263 -5.94 17.44 6.10
N LEU A 264 -6.61 16.85 5.10
CA LEU A 264 -5.92 16.16 4.02
C LEU A 264 -4.94 17.08 3.31
N ALA A 265 -5.38 18.25 2.82
CA ALA A 265 -4.52 19.20 2.13
C ALA A 265 -3.36 19.69 3.02
N ARG A 266 -3.63 19.97 4.30
CA ARG A 266 -2.61 20.33 5.31
C ARG A 266 -1.57 19.23 5.52
N ASN A 267 -1.98 17.96 5.56
CA ASN A 267 -1.06 16.83 5.65
C ASN A 267 -0.25 16.63 4.36
N LEU A 268 -0.87 16.84 3.20
CA LEU A 268 -0.18 16.77 1.91
C LEU A 268 0.82 17.92 1.70
N ARG A 269 0.62 19.10 2.31
CA ARG A 269 1.63 20.18 2.30
C ARG A 269 2.66 20.09 3.41
N GLY A 270 2.23 19.65 4.60
CA GLY A 270 3.12 19.35 5.74
C GLY A 270 3.12 20.41 6.85
N TRP A 271 2.22 21.40 6.83
CA TRP A 271 2.06 22.42 7.86
C TRP A 271 0.58 22.85 8.02
N ALA A 272 0.23 23.43 9.16
CA ALA A 272 -1.17 23.66 9.55
C ALA A 272 -1.77 24.96 9.01
N ALA A 273 -1.02 26.06 8.98
CA ALA A 273 -1.36 27.33 8.34
C ALA A 273 -0.19 27.90 7.53
N ASP A 274 -0.42 28.82 6.60
CA ASP A 274 0.65 29.41 5.77
C ASP A 274 1.75 30.07 6.60
N THR A 275 1.41 30.58 7.79
CA THR A 275 2.34 31.15 8.77
C THR A 275 3.28 30.12 9.41
N ASP A 276 2.91 28.83 9.37
CA ASP A 276 3.68 27.72 9.95
C ASP A 276 4.66 27.11 8.94
N ARG A 277 4.74 27.68 7.72
CA ARG A 277 5.60 27.12 6.66
C ARG A 277 7.06 27.11 7.13
N PRO A 278 7.72 25.94 7.19
CA PRO A 278 9.12 25.87 7.56
C PRO A 278 9.99 26.49 6.46
N ALA A 279 11.15 27.03 6.86
CA ALA A 279 12.13 27.58 5.91
C ALA A 279 12.60 26.54 4.87
N THR A 280 12.62 25.26 5.26
CA THR A 280 12.90 24.13 4.37
C THR A 280 11.75 23.13 4.45
N PRO A 281 10.76 23.23 3.53
CA PRO A 281 9.68 22.26 3.42
C PRO A 281 10.19 20.85 3.20
N ARG A 282 9.71 19.92 4.03
CA ARG A 282 10.02 18.50 3.92
C ARG A 282 9.08 17.80 2.91
N PRO A 283 9.46 16.64 2.37
CA PRO A 283 8.51 15.78 1.68
C PRO A 283 7.39 15.29 2.61
N THR A 284 6.22 15.07 2.03
CA THR A 284 5.02 14.57 2.73
C THR A 284 4.44 13.32 2.08
N MET A 285 4.90 13.00 0.87
CA MET A 285 4.48 11.84 0.11
C MET A 285 5.71 11.17 -0.50
N ARG A 286 5.63 9.84 -0.69
CA ARG A 286 6.71 9.08 -1.33
C ARG A 286 6.17 7.95 -2.21
N ALA A 287 6.63 7.87 -3.45
CA ALA A 287 6.30 6.79 -4.37
C ALA A 287 7.05 5.51 -4.00
N VAL A 288 6.38 4.62 -3.27
CA VAL A 288 6.98 3.40 -2.70
C VAL A 288 6.64 2.14 -3.47
N MET A 289 5.77 2.22 -4.48
CA MET A 289 5.27 1.05 -5.20
C MET A 289 4.78 1.45 -6.59
N SER A 290 5.13 0.65 -7.60
CA SER A 290 4.47 0.74 -8.89
C SER A 290 3.07 0.12 -8.82
N GLY A 291 2.12 0.70 -9.54
CA GLY A 291 0.75 0.22 -9.66
C GLY A 291 0.34 0.02 -11.11
N THR A 292 -0.63 -0.86 -11.34
CA THR A 292 -1.32 -0.99 -12.64
C THR A 292 -2.53 -0.07 -12.76
N GLY A 293 -2.93 0.58 -11.66
CA GLY A 293 -3.99 1.58 -11.60
C GLY A 293 -3.45 3.00 -11.45
N GLY A 294 -4.35 3.98 -11.40
CA GLY A 294 -4.03 5.38 -11.15
C GLY A 294 -3.35 5.63 -9.80
N THR A 295 -2.75 6.81 -9.65
CA THR A 295 -2.14 7.29 -8.40
C THR A 295 -3.04 7.06 -7.19
N ASN A 296 -2.49 6.44 -6.15
CA ASN A 296 -3.21 6.12 -4.93
C ASN A 296 -2.35 6.41 -3.71
N ILE A 297 -2.85 7.25 -2.82
CA ILE A 297 -2.36 7.34 -1.45
C ILE A 297 -2.78 6.06 -0.72
N ASN A 298 -1.82 5.26 -0.27
CA ASN A 298 -2.08 4.02 0.42
C ASN A 298 -2.74 4.31 1.78
N SER A 299 -3.81 3.60 2.11
CA SER A 299 -4.57 3.82 3.35
C SER A 299 -4.74 2.56 4.17
N VAL A 300 -5.16 2.72 5.42
CA VAL A 300 -5.60 1.59 6.26
C VAL A 300 -6.98 1.02 5.86
N GLY A 301 -7.64 1.59 4.86
CA GLY A 301 -8.96 1.13 4.38
C GLY A 301 -10.04 1.08 5.45
N ASP A 302 -11.20 0.51 5.11
CA ASP A 302 -12.38 0.45 5.98
C ASP A 302 -12.80 -0.99 6.33
N ARG A 303 -11.96 -1.99 6.02
CA ARG A 303 -12.30 -3.39 6.24
C ARG A 303 -12.32 -3.79 7.70
N ASN A 304 -11.52 -3.12 8.55
CA ASN A 304 -11.59 -3.29 9.99
C ASN A 304 -12.75 -2.44 10.55
N PRO A 305 -13.77 -3.03 11.22
CA PRO A 305 -14.92 -2.31 11.76
C PRO A 305 -14.55 -1.13 12.69
N ARG A 306 -13.52 -1.27 13.52
CA ARG A 306 -13.05 -0.20 14.42
C ARG A 306 -12.53 0.98 13.62
N VAL A 307 -11.71 0.72 12.60
CA VAL A 307 -11.14 1.75 11.72
C VAL A 307 -12.24 2.36 10.83
N LYS A 308 -13.19 1.55 10.36
CA LYS A 308 -14.36 2.03 9.61
C LYS A 308 -15.18 3.05 10.39
N ALA A 309 -15.42 2.79 11.68
CA ALA A 309 -16.12 3.74 12.55
C ALA A 309 -15.35 5.07 12.68
N GLN A 310 -14.02 5.02 12.74
CA GLN A 310 -13.18 6.21 12.77
C GLN A 310 -13.23 6.99 11.44
N TRP A 311 -13.24 6.32 10.29
CA TRP A 311 -13.45 6.98 8.99
C TRP A 311 -14.82 7.63 8.88
N ALA A 312 -15.87 6.94 9.34
CA ALA A 312 -17.23 7.48 9.35
C ALA A 312 -17.34 8.74 10.21
N ALA A 313 -16.62 8.81 11.34
CA ALA A 313 -16.52 10.02 12.16
C ALA A 313 -15.84 11.20 11.45
N CYS A 314 -15.04 10.93 10.41
CA CYS A 314 -14.47 11.95 9.51
C CYS A 314 -15.36 12.21 8.27
N GLY A 315 -16.60 11.71 8.24
CA GLY A 315 -17.51 11.83 7.10
C GLY A 315 -17.23 10.86 5.94
N VAL A 316 -16.20 10.00 6.04
CA VAL A 316 -15.81 9.06 4.98
C VAL A 316 -16.48 7.71 5.20
N THR A 317 -17.67 7.53 4.61
CA THR A 317 -18.51 6.34 4.88
C THR A 317 -18.46 5.27 3.79
N SER A 318 -17.73 5.49 2.70
CA SER A 318 -17.60 4.53 1.60
C SER A 318 -16.31 4.73 0.79
N ASP A 319 -15.90 3.70 0.05
CA ASP A 319 -14.79 3.77 -0.91
C ASP A 319 -15.03 4.85 -1.99
N ALA A 320 -16.28 5.07 -2.40
CA ALA A 320 -16.63 6.10 -3.37
C ALA A 320 -16.33 7.52 -2.83
N ILE A 321 -16.55 7.75 -1.54
CA ILE A 321 -16.18 9.02 -0.88
C ILE A 321 -14.67 9.10 -0.73
N ALA A 322 -14.01 8.01 -0.30
CA ALA A 322 -12.56 7.96 -0.13
C ALA A 322 -11.81 8.32 -1.41
N ARG A 323 -12.25 7.78 -2.56
CA ARG A 323 -11.68 8.09 -3.89
C ARG A 323 -11.76 9.57 -4.26
N ARG A 324 -12.74 10.28 -3.70
CA ARG A 324 -12.98 11.70 -3.96
C ARG A 324 -12.36 12.62 -2.92
N LEU A 325 -11.59 12.11 -1.96
CA LEU A 325 -11.04 12.95 -0.89
C LEU A 325 -10.13 14.07 -1.41
N GLY A 326 -9.20 13.75 -2.32
CA GLY A 326 -8.33 14.72 -3.01
C GLY A 326 -8.75 15.03 -4.45
N ASP A 327 -10.02 14.85 -4.78
CA ASP A 327 -10.57 15.11 -6.13
C ASP A 327 -10.28 16.54 -6.56
N ARG A 328 -9.65 16.70 -7.74
CA ARG A 328 -9.30 18.00 -8.36
C ARG A 328 -8.42 18.93 -7.50
N ILE A 329 -7.73 18.42 -6.48
CA ILE A 329 -6.90 19.25 -5.60
C ILE A 329 -5.76 19.95 -6.36
N LEU A 330 -5.25 19.34 -7.44
CA LEU A 330 -4.17 19.90 -8.26
C LEU A 330 -4.63 20.96 -9.26
N GLU A 331 -5.92 21.31 -9.28
CA GLU A 331 -6.40 22.54 -9.95
C GLU A 331 -6.13 23.80 -9.10
N TYR A 332 -5.87 23.62 -7.80
CA TYR A 332 -5.74 24.69 -6.81
C TYR A 332 -4.37 24.71 -6.13
N GLY A 333 -3.69 23.57 -6.08
CA GLY A 333 -2.33 23.45 -5.58
C GLY A 333 -1.40 22.83 -6.61
N GLU A 334 -0.10 22.92 -6.35
CA GLU A 334 0.95 22.36 -7.20
C GLU A 334 1.58 21.14 -6.53
N LEU A 335 1.65 20.02 -7.25
CA LEU A 335 2.51 18.92 -6.82
C LEU A 335 3.96 19.28 -7.15
N VAL A 336 4.87 19.17 -6.19
CA VAL A 336 6.30 19.41 -6.40
C VAL A 336 7.13 18.18 -6.04
N ALA A 337 8.17 17.91 -6.81
CA ALA A 337 9.19 16.94 -6.43
C ALA A 337 9.98 17.50 -5.23
N ALA A 338 10.16 16.69 -4.20
CA ALA A 338 10.73 17.10 -2.92
C ALA A 338 11.97 16.30 -2.53
#